data_AF-A0A6L9MCK4-F1
#
_entry.id   AF-A0A6L9MCK4-F1
#
_cell.length_a   1.000
_cell.length_b   1.000
_cell.length_c   1.000
_cell.angle_alpha   90.00
_cell.angle_beta   90.00
_cell.angle_gamma   90.00
#
_symmetry.space_group_name_H-M   'P 1'
#
loop_
_entity.id
_entity.type
_entity.pdbx_description
1 polymer ?
#
loop_
_entity_poly.entity_id
_entity_poly.type
_entity_poly.pdbx_seq_one_letter_code
_entity_poly.pdbx_strand_id
1 'polypeptide(L)'
;MTEIWLIIVLAGALTYLTRAGGHLLLARFGRIPPRLDAALNAVPAAVLTTIVTPVLVAGDWPERVAIVICVALSLRLPLIATVAIGTTMVALARAAGF
;
A
#
# COMPACT_ATOMS: atom_id res chain seq x y z
N MET A 1 5.43 -10.62 -27.36
CA MET A 1 6.64 -10.23 -26.60
C MET A 1 6.89 -8.73 -26.69
N THR A 2 6.88 -8.13 -27.89
CA THR A 2 7.00 -6.66 -28.08
C THR A 2 5.94 -5.85 -27.33
N GLU A 3 4.69 -6.31 -27.31
CA GLU A 3 3.60 -5.67 -26.56
C GLU A 3 3.91 -5.50 -25.07
N ILE A 4 4.54 -6.50 -24.45
CA ILE A 4 4.90 -6.46 -23.02
C ILE A 4 5.93 -5.35 -22.77
N TRP A 5 6.93 -5.23 -23.63
CA TRP A 5 7.95 -4.18 -23.53
C TRP A 5 7.34 -2.79 -23.70
N LEU A 6 6.44 -2.62 -24.67
CA LEU A 6 5.71 -1.37 -24.86
C LEU A 6 4.88 -1.01 -23.61
N ILE A 7 4.14 -1.96 -23.05
CA ILE A 7 3.34 -1.74 -21.83
C ILE A 7 4.22 -1.35 -20.65
N ILE A 8 5.36 -2.03 -20.44
CA ILE A 8 6.28 -1.71 -19.34
C ILE A 8 6.82 -0.28 -19.48
N VAL A 9 7.28 0.10 -20.67
CA VAL A 9 7.81 1.45 -20.92
C VAL A 9 6.73 2.51 -20.72
N LEU A 10 5.53 2.29 -21.26
CA LEU A 10 4.41 3.23 -21.12
C LEU A 10 3.93 3.33 -19.67
N ALA A 11 3.81 2.23 -18.95
CA ALA A 11 3.43 2.22 -17.53
C ALA A 11 4.48 2.93 -16.66
N GLY A 12 5.77 2.71 -16.95
CA GLY A 12 6.87 3.41 -16.30
C GLY A 12 6.81 4.92 -16.57
N ALA A 13 6.66 5.33 -17.83
CA ALA A 13 6.52 6.72 -18.21
C ALA A 13 5.31 7.39 -17.52
N LEU A 14 4.16 6.71 -17.50
CA LEU A 14 2.95 7.21 -16.84
C LEU A 14 3.13 7.33 -15.31
N THR A 15 3.85 6.42 -14.68
CA THR A 15 4.18 6.49 -13.25
C THR A 15 5.02 7.73 -12.93
N TYR A 16 6.04 8.01 -13.74
CA TYR A 16 6.84 9.22 -13.58
C TYR A 16 6.04 10.49 -13.88
N LEU A 17 5.19 10.46 -14.92
CA LEU A 17 4.36 11.59 -15.30
C LEU A 17 3.36 11.95 -14.21
N THR A 18 2.71 10.96 -13.60
CA THR A 18 1.74 11.18 -12.50
C THR A 18 2.44 11.72 -11.24
N ARG A 19 3.64 11.21 -10.90
CA ARG A 19 4.45 11.73 -9.79
C ARG A 19 4.89 13.18 -10.03
N ALA A 20 5.45 13.47 -11.21
CA ALA A 20 5.88 14.81 -11.58
C ALA A 20 4.70 15.78 -11.67
N GLY A 21 3.58 15.33 -12.23
CA GLY A 21 2.33 16.08 -12.32
C GLY A 21 1.81 16.48 -10.94
N GLY A 22 1.76 15.56 -9.98
CA GLY A 22 1.37 15.88 -8.60
C GLY A 22 2.27 16.93 -7.96
N HIS A 23 3.60 16.78 -8.10
CA HIS A 23 4.56 17.74 -7.58
C HIS A 23 4.41 19.12 -8.24
N LEU A 24 4.24 19.19 -9.56
CA LEU A 24 4.08 20.44 -10.31
C LEU A 24 2.76 21.14 -9.98
N LEU A 25 1.68 20.38 -9.84
CA LEU A 25 0.38 20.90 -9.42
C LEU A 25 0.48 21.52 -8.03
N LEU A 26 1.08 20.81 -7.07
CA LEU A 26 1.30 21.32 -5.72
C LEU A 26 2.23 22.55 -5.71
N ALA A 27 3.28 22.56 -6.54
CA ALA A 27 4.20 23.69 -6.67
C ALA A 27 3.53 24.97 -7.20
N ARG A 28 2.41 24.87 -7.93
CA ARG A 28 1.63 26.05 -8.37
C ARG A 28 0.78 26.65 -7.25
N PHE A 29 0.42 25.85 -6.24
CA PHE A 29 -0.24 26.34 -5.02
C PHE A 29 0.85 26.83 -4.07
N GLY A 30 1.33 28.07 -4.25
CA GLY A 30 2.43 28.63 -3.43
C GLY A 30 2.23 28.53 -1.91
N ARG A 31 0.98 28.35 -1.44
CA ARG A 31 0.66 27.94 -0.08
C ARG A 31 -0.48 26.92 -0.10
N ILE A 32 -0.27 25.76 0.52
CA ILE A 32 -1.27 24.69 0.59
C ILE A 32 -2.40 25.13 1.55
N PRO A 33 -3.68 25.16 1.11
CA PRO A 33 -4.78 25.54 1.99
C PRO A 33 -4.98 24.47 3.08
N PRO A 34 -5.39 24.85 4.31
CA PRO A 34 -5.49 23.91 5.45
C PRO A 34 -6.38 22.69 5.19
N ARG A 35 -7.43 22.84 4.38
CA ARG A 35 -8.33 21.74 4.01
C ARG A 35 -7.66 20.72 3.10
N LEU A 36 -6.80 21.17 2.18
CA LEU A 36 -6.08 20.28 1.27
C LEU A 36 -4.98 19.54 2.01
N ASP A 37 -4.25 20.20 2.89
CA ASP A 37 -3.22 19.55 3.71
C ASP A 37 -3.81 18.46 4.62
N ALA A 38 -4.93 18.74 5.29
CA ALA A 38 -5.64 17.74 6.07
C ALA A 38 -6.11 16.55 5.22
N ALA A 39 -6.63 16.81 4.01
CA ALA A 39 -7.01 15.75 3.08
C ALA A 39 -5.81 14.91 2.65
N LEU A 40 -4.69 15.54 2.25
CA LEU A 40 -3.46 14.87 1.82
C LEU A 40 -2.88 13.97 2.92
N ASN A 41 -2.86 14.43 4.17
CA ASN A 41 -2.40 13.63 5.30
C ASN A 41 -3.32 12.43 5.62
N ALA A 42 -4.61 12.50 5.26
CA ALA A 42 -5.55 11.39 5.43
C ALA A 42 -5.48 10.34 4.30
N VAL A 43 -4.98 10.70 3.11
CA VAL A 43 -4.92 9.79 1.94
C VAL A 43 -4.19 8.48 2.23
N PRO A 44 -2.97 8.45 2.83
CA PRO A 44 -2.24 7.19 3.02
C PRO A 44 -3.01 6.20 3.91
N ALA A 45 -3.60 6.69 4.99
CA ALA A 45 -4.39 5.85 5.89
C ALA A 45 -5.64 5.29 5.18
N ALA A 46 -6.33 6.11 4.39
CA ALA A 46 -7.50 5.68 3.62
C ALA A 46 -7.12 4.59 2.60
N VAL A 47 -6.06 4.80 1.81
CA VAL A 47 -5.63 3.84 0.77
C VAL A 47 -5.18 2.51 1.37
N LEU A 48 -4.40 2.53 2.45
CA LEU A 48 -3.98 1.29 3.12
C LEU A 48 -5.19 0.53 3.68
N THR A 49 -6.15 1.25 4.26
CA THR A 49 -7.37 0.64 4.79
C THR A 49 -8.19 0.00 3.67
N THR A 50 -8.35 0.65 2.51
CA THR A 50 -9.11 0.06 1.39
C THR A 50 -8.41 -1.15 0.76
N ILE A 51 -7.08 -1.25 0.82
CA ILE A 51 -6.34 -2.43 0.35
C ILE A 51 -6.51 -3.60 1.32
N VAL A 52 -6.45 -3.35 2.63
CA VAL A 52 -6.48 -4.40 3.66
C VAL A 52 -7.90 -4.90 3.95
N THR A 53 -8.89 -4.01 3.92
CA THR A 53 -10.31 -4.33 4.21
C THR A 53 -10.88 -5.49 3.40
N PRO A 54 -10.75 -5.57 2.06
CA PRO A 54 -11.31 -6.69 1.30
C PRO A 54 -10.66 -8.02 1.67
N VAL A 55 -9.37 -8.04 1.98
CA VAL A 55 -8.68 -9.25 2.47
C VAL A 55 -9.21 -9.63 3.85
N LEU A 56 -9.50 -8.66 4.72
CA LEU A 56 -10.10 -8.93 6.01
C LEU A 56 -11.55 -9.46 5.89
N VAL A 57 -12.35 -8.98 4.94
CA VAL A 57 -13.76 -9.35 4.80
C VAL A 57 -13.97 -10.61 3.96
N ALA A 58 -13.25 -10.76 2.85
CA ALA A 58 -13.47 -11.84 1.88
C ALA A 58 -12.27 -12.79 1.74
N GLY A 59 -11.14 -12.51 2.39
CA GLY A 59 -9.97 -13.37 2.37
C GLY A 59 -10.07 -14.58 3.31
N ASP A 60 -9.10 -15.48 3.15
CA ASP A 60 -9.02 -16.72 3.92
C ASP A 60 -8.64 -16.47 5.39
N TRP A 61 -8.85 -17.50 6.21
CA TRP A 61 -8.59 -17.44 7.65
C TRP A 61 -7.13 -17.10 8.00
N PRO A 62 -6.10 -17.66 7.32
CA PRO A 62 -4.71 -17.33 7.61
C PRO A 62 -4.38 -15.85 7.42
N GLU A 63 -4.84 -15.25 6.31
CA GLU A 63 -4.63 -13.84 6.01
C GLU A 63 -5.29 -12.93 7.04
N ARG A 64 -6.52 -13.25 7.47
CA ARG A 64 -7.24 -12.51 8.52
C ARG A 64 -6.48 -12.51 9.85
N VAL A 65 -6.02 -13.70 10.29
CA VAL A 65 -5.26 -13.84 11.53
C VAL A 65 -3.92 -13.10 11.43
N ALA A 66 -3.23 -13.21 10.28
CA ALA A 66 -1.99 -12.50 10.05
C ALA A 66 -2.17 -10.98 10.12
N ILE A 67 -3.26 -10.43 9.58
CA ILE A 67 -3.58 -8.99 9.69
C ILE A 67 -3.70 -8.57 11.18
N VAL A 68 -4.45 -9.32 11.99
CA VAL A 68 -4.63 -9.01 13.42
C VAL A 68 -3.30 -9.05 14.18
N ILE A 69 -2.46 -10.06 13.89
CA ILE A 69 -1.13 -10.18 14.50
C ILE A 69 -0.23 -9.03 14.06
N CYS A 70 -0.20 -8.69 12.77
CA CYS A 70 0.58 -7.56 12.26
C CYS A 70 0.17 -6.24 12.92
N VAL A 71 -1.13 -6.00 13.13
CA VAL A 71 -1.62 -4.84 13.88
C VAL A 71 -1.06 -4.83 15.29
N ALA A 72 -1.18 -5.93 16.04
CA ALA A 72 -0.65 -6.03 17.40
C ALA A 72 0.87 -5.81 17.46
N LEU A 73 1.63 -6.41 16.52
CA LEU A 73 3.08 -6.31 16.46
C LEU A 73 3.55 -4.91 16.05
N SER A 74 2.83 -4.22 15.17
CA SER A 74 3.16 -2.87 14.70
C SER A 74 3.21 -1.83 15.82
N LEU A 75 2.56 -2.10 16.96
CA LEU A 75 2.57 -1.20 18.13
C LEU A 75 3.88 -1.27 18.92
N ARG A 76 4.69 -2.32 18.73
CA ARG A 76 5.92 -2.54 19.51
C ARG A 76 7.17 -2.82 18.67
N LEU A 77 7.02 -3.31 17.45
CA LEU A 77 8.13 -3.71 16.57
C LEU A 77 8.34 -2.71 15.42
N PRO A 78 9.58 -2.60 14.91
CA PRO A 78 9.86 -1.80 13.72
C PRO A 78 9.14 -2.38 12.50
N LEU A 79 8.78 -1.51 11.55
CA LEU A 79 7.97 -1.86 10.37
C LEU A 79 8.54 -3.06 9.61
N ILE A 80 9.86 -3.09 9.40
CA ILE A 80 10.54 -4.19 8.69
C ILE A 80 10.32 -5.53 9.40
N ALA A 81 10.39 -5.57 10.73
CA ALA A 81 10.18 -6.80 11.50
C ALA A 81 8.73 -7.27 11.40
N THR A 82 7.77 -6.35 11.56
CA THR A 82 6.33 -6.66 11.40
C THR A 82 6.01 -7.22 10.02
N VAL A 83 6.57 -6.61 8.96
CA VAL A 83 6.38 -7.08 7.58
C VAL A 83 6.99 -8.46 7.38
N ALA A 84 8.21 -8.70 7.87
CA ALA A 84 8.86 -10.00 7.75
C ALA A 84 8.07 -11.10 8.47
N ILE A 85 7.56 -10.83 9.68
CA ILE A 85 6.76 -11.79 10.44
C ILE A 85 5.42 -12.06 9.73
N GLY A 86 4.71 -11.02 9.29
CA GLY A 86 3.44 -11.18 8.58
C GLY A 86 3.56 -11.95 7.27
N THR A 87 4.57 -11.61 6.45
CA THR A 87 4.81 -12.28 5.17
C THR A 87 5.22 -13.74 5.35
N THR A 88 6.13 -14.03 6.30
CA THR A 88 6.51 -15.41 6.60
C THR A 88 5.35 -16.23 7.14
N MET A 89 4.51 -15.66 8.00
CA MET A 89 3.32 -16.34 8.53
C MET A 89 2.35 -16.76 7.41
N VAL A 90 2.00 -15.84 6.50
CA VAL A 90 1.08 -16.15 5.39
C VAL A 90 1.73 -17.12 4.39
N ALA A 91 3.01 -16.95 4.10
CA ALA A 91 3.74 -17.86 3.21
C ALA A 91 3.77 -19.30 3.75
N LEU A 92 3.99 -19.47 5.06
CA LEU A 92 3.96 -20.78 5.72
C LEU A 92 2.57 -21.37 5.77
N ALA A 93 1.53 -20.56 6.03
CA ALA A 93 0.15 -21.04 6.02
C ALA A 93 -0.24 -21.58 4.63
N ARG A 94 0.09 -20.83 3.57
CA ARG A 94 -0.12 -21.29 2.19
C ARG A 94 0.70 -22.54 1.85
N ALA A 95 1.94 -22.62 2.31
CA ALA A 95 2.78 -23.81 2.10
C ALA A 95 2.22 -25.05 2.81
N ALA A 96 1.51 -24.88 3.93
CA ALA A 96 0.85 -25.95 4.66
C ALA A 96 -0.53 -26.34 4.07
N GLY A 97 -0.97 -25.69 3.00
CA GLY A 97 -2.23 -25.99 2.31
C GLY A 97 -3.47 -25.34 2.93
N PHE A 98 -3.28 -24.30 3.75
CA PHE A 98 -4.34 -23.43 4.24
C PHE A 98 -4.56 -22.23 3.33
#